data_AF-A0A7J8H9F5-F1
#
_entry.id   AF-A0A7J8H9F5-F1
#
_cell.length_a   1.000
_cell.length_b   1.000
_cell.length_c   1.000
_cell.angle_alpha   90.00
_cell.angle_beta   90.00
_cell.angle_gamma   90.00
#
_symmetry.space_group_name_H-M   'P 1'
#
loop_
_entity.id
_entity.type
_entity.pdbx_description
1 polymer ?
#
loop_
_entity_poly.entity_id
_entity_poly.type
_entity_poly.pdbx_seq_one_letter_code
_entity_poly.pdbx_strand_id
1 'polypeptide(L)'
;MRCRQPPSATPSPGPAPPATCLAAPAALSQALRASLEMKCKCHGVSGSCSIRTCWKGLQELRDVAADLKTRYLSATKVVHRPMGTRKHLVPKDLDIRPVKDSELVYLQSSPDFCMKNEKVGSHGTQDRQCNKTSHGSDSCDLMCCGRGYNPYTDRVVERCHCKYHWCCYVTCRRCERTVERYVCK
;
A
#
# COMPACT_ATOMS: atom_id res chain seq x y z
N MET A 1 9.71 2.90 26.87
CA MET A 1 9.66 3.70 25.62
C MET A 1 8.25 3.59 25.05
N ARG A 2 7.41 4.62 25.25
CA ARG A 2 6.03 4.65 24.74
C ARG A 2 6.05 5.27 23.35
N CYS A 3 5.63 4.52 22.33
CA CYS A 3 5.34 5.12 21.03
C CYS A 3 4.09 6.00 21.16
N ARG A 4 4.26 7.31 21.02
CA ARG A 4 3.15 8.27 20.87
C ARG A 4 2.40 7.92 19.57
N GLN A 5 1.07 7.84 19.65
CA GLN A 5 0.21 7.74 18.48
C GLN A 5 0.26 9.05 17.68
N PRO A 6 0.48 9.01 16.35
CA PRO A 6 0.17 10.12 15.46
C PRO A 6 -1.35 10.20 15.20
N PRO A 7 -1.89 11.36 14.81
CA PRO A 7 -3.32 11.55 14.59
C PRO A 7 -3.79 10.80 13.35
N SER A 8 -4.83 9.97 13.53
CA SER A 8 -5.82 9.54 12.54
C SER A 8 -5.31 9.38 11.09
N ALA A 9 -4.44 8.40 10.86
CA ALA A 9 -4.31 7.82 9.52
C ALA A 9 -5.51 6.88 9.31
N THR A 10 -6.34 7.16 8.30
CA THR A 10 -7.43 6.27 7.87
C THR A 10 -6.88 4.86 7.65
N PRO A 11 -7.47 3.82 8.27
CA PRO A 11 -7.00 2.45 8.08
C PRO A 11 -7.24 2.03 6.63
N SER A 12 -6.17 1.65 5.95
CA SER A 12 -6.20 1.09 4.59
C SER A 12 -7.19 -0.08 4.52
N PRO A 13 -8.02 -0.24 3.48
CA PRO A 13 -8.91 -1.39 3.33
C PRO A 13 -8.13 -2.52 2.66
N GLY A 14 -7.78 -3.54 3.42
CA GLY A 14 -7.19 -4.77 2.89
C GLY A 14 -7.10 -5.87 3.95
N PRO A 15 -7.15 -7.15 3.53
CA PRO A 15 -6.91 -8.28 4.38
C PRO A 15 -5.42 -8.33 4.73
N ALA A 16 -5.16 -9.14 5.74
CA ALA A 16 -3.86 -9.59 6.20
C ALA A 16 -2.78 -9.60 5.09
N PRO A 17 -1.64 -8.93 5.28
CA PRO A 17 -0.43 -9.27 4.53
C PRO A 17 -0.18 -10.80 4.57
N PRO A 18 0.16 -11.56 3.48
CA PRO A 18 0.87 -12.82 3.61
C PRO A 18 2.24 -12.59 4.31
N ALA A 19 2.32 -13.04 5.55
CA ALA A 19 3.46 -13.01 6.43
C ALA A 19 3.89 -11.67 7.06
N THR A 20 4.42 -11.79 8.27
CA THR A 20 5.54 -10.99 8.77
C THR A 20 6.71 -11.17 7.78
N CYS A 21 6.71 -10.38 6.72
CA CYS A 21 7.86 -10.31 5.84
C CYS A 21 9.05 -9.84 6.67
N LEU A 22 10.08 -10.67 6.74
CA LEU A 22 11.42 -10.12 6.84
C LEU A 22 11.66 -9.44 5.51
N ALA A 23 11.22 -8.18 5.39
CA ALA A 23 11.77 -7.32 4.37
C ALA A 23 13.26 -7.30 4.65
N ALA A 24 14.03 -8.07 3.89
CA ALA A 24 15.47 -7.97 3.93
C ALA A 24 15.75 -6.48 3.68
N PRO A 25 16.42 -5.76 4.60
CA PRO A 25 16.68 -4.33 4.42
C PRO A 25 17.36 -4.02 3.08
N ALA A 26 18.07 -5.02 2.54
CA ALA A 26 18.63 -5.06 1.20
C ALA A 26 17.57 -4.94 0.08
N ALA A 27 16.49 -5.72 0.11
CA ALA A 27 15.46 -5.73 -0.93
C ALA A 27 14.72 -4.38 -1.03
N LEU A 28 14.37 -3.78 0.12
CA LEU A 28 13.75 -2.45 0.14
C LEU A 28 14.71 -1.37 -0.39
N SER A 29 15.96 -1.41 0.05
CA SER A 29 16.98 -0.46 -0.42
C SER A 29 17.29 -0.63 -1.91
N GLN A 30 17.25 -1.86 -2.42
CA GLN A 30 17.40 -2.16 -3.85
C GLN A 30 16.19 -1.66 -4.65
N ALA A 31 14.96 -1.87 -4.16
CA ALA A 31 13.75 -1.34 -4.80
C ALA A 31 13.81 0.18 -4.92
N LEU A 32 14.18 0.88 -3.84
CA LEU A 32 14.34 2.35 -3.87
C LEU A 32 15.42 2.81 -4.85
N ARG A 33 16.56 2.11 -4.91
CA ARG A 33 17.63 2.43 -5.88
C ARG A 33 17.19 2.16 -7.31
N ALA A 34 16.41 1.12 -7.56
CA ALA A 34 15.88 0.79 -8.87
C ALA A 34 14.81 1.79 -9.33
N SER A 35 14.08 2.43 -8.41
CA SER A 35 13.08 3.47 -8.71
C SER A 35 13.67 4.88 -8.91
N LEU A 36 15.00 5.03 -8.97
CA LEU A 36 15.62 6.32 -9.27
C LEU A 36 15.54 6.62 -10.76
N GLU A 37 15.04 7.82 -11.10
CA GLU A 37 14.95 8.34 -12.45
C GLU A 37 15.69 9.68 -12.60
N MET A 38 16.13 9.98 -13.82
CA MET A 38 16.70 11.29 -14.13
C MET A 38 15.55 12.30 -14.33
N LYS A 39 15.41 13.22 -13.38
CA LYS A 39 14.50 14.36 -13.50
C LYS A 39 15.28 15.54 -14.04
N CYS A 40 14.70 16.25 -15.02
CA CYS A 40 15.32 17.42 -15.62
C CYS A 40 14.37 18.61 -15.55
N LYS A 41 14.91 19.79 -15.23
CA LYS A 41 14.23 21.07 -15.37
C LYS A 41 14.88 21.89 -16.47
N CYS A 42 14.06 22.41 -17.37
CA CYS A 42 14.49 23.23 -18.48
C CYS A 42 14.50 24.70 -18.09
N HIS A 43 15.54 25.42 -18.51
CA HIS A 43 15.82 26.81 -18.12
C HIS A 43 16.08 27.72 -19.32
N GLY A 44 15.81 27.27 -20.54
CA GLY A 44 15.99 28.07 -21.75
C GLY A 44 14.90 29.13 -21.92
N VAL A 45 15.17 30.09 -22.81
CA VAL A 45 14.26 31.19 -23.14
C VAL A 45 12.88 30.63 -23.52
N SER A 46 11.81 31.24 -22.99
CA SER A 46 10.42 30.84 -23.19
C SER A 46 10.10 29.39 -22.80
N GLY A 47 10.86 28.81 -21.85
CA GLY A 47 10.67 27.43 -21.41
C GLY A 47 11.34 26.37 -22.30
N SER A 48 12.21 26.78 -23.23
CA SER A 48 12.99 25.84 -24.03
C SER A 48 13.98 25.02 -23.19
N CYS A 49 14.33 23.82 -23.66
CA CYS A 49 15.27 22.91 -23.00
C CYS A 49 16.72 23.01 -23.53
N SER A 50 17.09 24.13 -24.18
CA SER A 50 18.46 24.36 -24.69
C SER A 50 19.51 24.32 -23.58
N ILE A 51 19.15 24.79 -22.40
CA ILE A 51 19.85 24.55 -21.15
C ILE A 51 18.91 23.85 -20.17
N ARG A 52 19.39 22.78 -19.54
CA ARG A 52 18.63 22.02 -18.56
C ARG A 52 19.54 21.54 -17.44
N THR A 53 19.00 21.48 -16.24
CA THR A 53 19.66 20.88 -15.08
C THR A 53 18.94 19.59 -14.76
N CYS A 54 19.69 18.50 -14.63
CA CYS A 54 19.14 17.19 -14.32
C CYS A 54 19.71 16.65 -13.01
N TRP A 55 18.91 15.92 -12.26
CA TRP A 55 19.31 15.23 -11.04
C TRP A 55 18.64 13.86 -10.96
N LYS A 56 19.24 12.93 -10.21
CA LYS A 56 18.58 11.68 -9.88
C LYS A 56 17.56 11.94 -8.78
N GLY A 57 16.30 11.61 -9.04
CA GLY A 57 15.21 11.69 -8.07
C GLY A 57 14.47 10.36 -7.99
N LEU A 58 13.77 10.13 -6.89
CA LEU A 58 12.83 9.01 -6.81
C LEU A 58 11.62 9.27 -7.72
N GLN A 59 11.05 8.20 -8.26
CA GLN A 59 9.69 8.19 -8.80
C GLN A 59 8.66 8.64 -7.75
N GLU A 60 7.43 8.88 -8.19
CA GLU A 60 6.36 9.20 -7.24
C GLU A 60 6.16 8.04 -6.25
N LEU A 61 5.89 8.39 -4.98
CA LEU A 61 5.74 7.40 -3.92
C LEU A 61 4.63 6.39 -4.22
N ARG A 62 3.60 6.80 -4.95
CA ARG A 62 2.50 5.91 -5.38
C ARG A 62 3.01 4.76 -6.23
N ASP A 63 3.92 5.02 -7.17
CA ASP A 63 4.46 4.02 -8.07
C ASP A 63 5.42 3.08 -7.34
N VAL A 64 6.29 3.66 -6.51
CA VAL A 64 7.19 2.88 -5.64
C VAL A 64 6.39 1.97 -4.70
N ALA A 65 5.30 2.48 -4.11
CA ALA A 65 4.44 1.70 -3.24
C ALA A 65 3.68 0.60 -4.00
N ALA A 66 3.26 0.85 -5.24
CA ALA A 66 2.61 -0.15 -6.09
C ALA A 66 3.59 -1.29 -6.50
N ASP A 67 4.83 -0.96 -6.83
CA ASP A 67 5.88 -1.95 -7.11
C ASP A 67 6.17 -2.80 -5.86
N LEU A 68 6.37 -2.14 -4.71
CA LEU A 68 6.57 -2.84 -3.44
C LEU A 68 5.38 -3.71 -3.07
N LYS A 69 4.14 -3.25 -3.28
CA LYS A 69 2.93 -4.05 -3.06
C LYS A 69 2.89 -5.28 -3.95
N THR A 70 3.34 -5.17 -5.20
CA THR A 70 3.41 -6.31 -6.13
C THR A 70 4.42 -7.34 -5.64
N ARG A 71 5.64 -6.91 -5.29
CA ARG A 71 6.67 -7.80 -4.72
C ARG A 71 6.21 -8.46 -3.42
N TYR A 72 5.45 -7.70 -2.63
CA TYR A 72 4.89 -8.13 -1.37
C TYR A 72 3.85 -9.24 -1.54
N LEU A 73 2.95 -9.11 -2.54
CA LEU A 73 1.95 -10.13 -2.87
C LEU A 73 2.56 -11.39 -3.49
N SER A 74 3.71 -11.27 -4.15
CA SER A 74 4.45 -12.40 -4.73
C SER A 74 5.61 -12.91 -3.87
N ALA A 75 5.64 -12.58 -2.57
CA ALA A 75 6.74 -12.93 -1.69
C ALA A 75 6.86 -14.46 -1.49
N THR A 76 8.08 -14.96 -1.37
CA THR A 76 8.34 -16.42 -1.29
C THR A 76 8.56 -16.88 0.15
N LYS A 77 7.92 -17.99 0.53
CA LYS A 77 8.18 -18.64 1.83
C LYS A 77 9.52 -19.36 1.80
N VAL A 78 10.40 -19.00 2.73
CA VAL A 78 11.71 -19.63 2.88
C VAL A 78 11.83 -20.34 4.23
N VAL A 79 12.73 -21.32 4.30
CA VAL A 79 13.08 -22.05 5.51
C VAL A 79 14.60 -22.08 5.67
N HIS A 80 15.06 -22.25 6.91
CA HIS A 80 16.48 -22.46 7.17
C HIS A 80 16.85 -23.90 6.86
N ARG A 81 17.79 -24.10 5.93
CA ARG A 81 18.37 -25.41 5.65
C ARG A 81 19.86 -25.41 6.02
N PRO A 82 20.34 -26.41 6.78
CA PRO A 82 21.75 -26.55 7.06
C PRO A 82 22.49 -26.95 5.77
N MET A 83 23.53 -26.20 5.43
CA MET A 83 24.44 -26.47 4.32
C MET A 83 25.86 -26.45 4.90
N GLY A 84 26.35 -27.62 5.33
CA GLY A 84 27.57 -27.72 6.13
C GLY A 84 27.41 -27.03 7.49
N THR A 85 28.32 -26.10 7.82
CA THR A 85 28.31 -25.35 9.09
C THR A 85 27.40 -24.12 9.08
N ARG A 86 26.88 -23.71 7.91
CA ARG A 86 26.06 -22.50 7.76
C ARG A 86 24.60 -22.85 7.50
N LYS A 87 23.70 -21.97 7.97
CA LYS A 87 22.27 -22.04 7.65
C LYS A 87 21.98 -21.10 6.48
N HIS A 88 21.37 -21.63 5.42
CA HIS A 88 20.95 -20.85 4.27
C HIS A 88 19.42 -20.77 4.21
N LEU A 89 18.92 -19.63 3.72
CA LEU A 89 17.51 -19.46 3.41
C LEU A 89 17.25 -20.09 2.04
N VAL A 90 16.36 -21.08 1.99
CA VAL A 90 15.95 -21.74 0.75
C VAL A 90 14.42 -21.73 0.65
N PRO A 91 13.85 -21.68 -0.56
CA PRO A 91 12.41 -21.87 -0.76
C PRO A 91 11.92 -23.13 -0.05
N LYS A 92 10.73 -23.05 0.56
CA LYS A 92 10.12 -24.22 1.21
C LYS A 92 9.79 -25.32 0.18
N ASP A 93 9.25 -24.92 -0.97
CA ASP A 93 8.91 -25.83 -2.06
C ASP A 93 10.07 -25.88 -3.07
N LEU A 94 10.59 -27.08 -3.31
CA LEU A 94 11.80 -27.31 -4.11
C LEU A 94 11.61 -27.05 -5.61
N ASP A 95 10.35 -27.04 -6.08
CA ASP A 95 9.98 -26.73 -7.47
C ASP A 95 10.04 -25.22 -7.75
N ILE A 96 10.25 -24.39 -6.72
CA ILE A 96 10.39 -22.94 -6.85
C ILE A 96 11.84 -22.60 -7.14
N ARG A 97 12.07 -21.76 -8.15
CA ARG A 97 13.40 -21.24 -8.48
C ARG A 97 14.07 -20.58 -7.27
N PRO A 98 15.42 -20.55 -7.20
CA PRO A 98 16.13 -19.79 -6.18
C PRO A 98 15.66 -18.33 -6.13
N VAL A 99 15.46 -17.82 -4.91
CA VAL A 99 15.01 -16.46 -4.65
C VAL A 99 16.12 -15.49 -5.05
N LYS A 100 15.77 -14.42 -5.78
CA LYS A 100 16.70 -13.32 -6.10
C LYS A 100 16.79 -12.34 -4.93
N ASP A 101 17.91 -11.62 -4.83
CA ASP A 101 18.12 -10.60 -3.78
C ASP A 101 17.09 -9.46 -3.79
N SER A 102 16.47 -9.21 -4.95
CA SER A 102 15.47 -8.17 -5.17
C SER A 102 14.03 -8.59 -4.84
N GLU A 103 13.83 -9.85 -4.47
CA GLU A 103 12.52 -10.41 -4.11
C GLU A 103 12.31 -10.38 -2.59
N LEU A 104 11.05 -10.23 -2.18
CA LEU A 104 10.70 -10.29 -0.77
C LEU A 104 10.50 -11.75 -0.34
N VAL A 105 11.01 -12.08 0.84
CA VAL A 105 10.91 -13.43 1.43
C VAL A 105 10.31 -13.37 2.82
N TYR A 106 9.72 -14.48 3.26
CA TYR A 106 9.20 -14.59 4.61
C TYR A 106 9.43 -15.98 5.22
N LEU A 107 9.59 -16.02 6.54
CA LEU A 107 9.79 -17.27 7.29
C LEU A 107 8.49 -17.80 7.89
N GLN A 108 7.69 -16.91 8.44
CA GLN A 108 6.48 -17.25 9.20
C GLN A 108 5.24 -16.84 8.41
N SER A 109 4.25 -17.72 8.36
CA SER A 109 2.95 -17.37 7.76
C SER A 109 2.27 -16.29 8.61
N SER A 110 1.47 -15.44 7.97
CA SER A 110 0.73 -14.41 8.69
C SER A 110 -0.33 -15.01 9.61
N PRO A 111 -0.63 -14.34 10.73
CA PRO A 111 -1.78 -14.69 11.54
C PRO A 111 -3.08 -14.34 10.81
N ASP A 112 -4.20 -14.78 11.38
CA ASP A 112 -5.50 -14.25 11.01
C ASP A 112 -5.69 -12.83 11.59
N PHE A 113 -6.13 -11.91 10.74
CA PHE A 113 -6.40 -10.51 11.11
C PHE A 113 -7.90 -10.19 11.17
N CYS A 114 -8.78 -11.18 10.94
CA CYS A 114 -10.22 -10.99 10.98
C CYS A 114 -10.72 -10.63 12.38
N MET A 115 -10.21 -11.33 13.40
CA MET A 115 -10.56 -11.09 14.80
C MET A 115 -9.49 -10.26 15.52
N LYS A 116 -9.92 -9.53 16.55
CA LYS A 116 -9.01 -8.82 17.44
C LYS A 116 -8.13 -9.83 18.18
N ASN A 117 -6.82 -9.65 18.10
CA ASN A 117 -5.84 -10.48 18.79
C ASN A 117 -4.67 -9.61 19.26
N GLU A 118 -4.68 -9.28 20.55
CA GLU A 118 -3.69 -8.38 21.16
C GLU A 118 -2.28 -8.98 21.19
N LYS A 119 -2.14 -10.32 21.22
CA LYS A 119 -0.82 -10.98 21.24
C LYS A 119 -0.01 -10.71 19.98
N VAL A 120 -0.68 -10.59 18.84
CA VAL A 120 -0.07 -10.30 17.53
C VAL A 120 -0.25 -8.84 17.12
N GLY A 121 -0.94 -8.03 17.93
CA GLY A 121 -1.27 -6.64 17.62
C GLY A 121 -2.36 -6.47 16.54
N SER A 122 -3.18 -7.49 16.30
CA SER A 122 -4.31 -7.40 15.36
C SER A 122 -5.50 -6.71 16.05
N HIS A 123 -6.03 -5.66 15.43
CA HIS A 123 -7.25 -4.99 15.89
C HIS A 123 -8.54 -5.68 15.41
N GLY A 124 -8.46 -6.63 14.48
CA GLY A 124 -9.63 -7.20 13.80
C GLY A 124 -10.11 -6.35 12.62
N THR A 125 -11.14 -6.85 11.92
CA THR A 125 -11.75 -6.15 10.77
C THR A 125 -13.12 -5.54 11.05
N GLN A 126 -13.64 -5.68 12.27
CA GLN A 126 -14.90 -5.09 12.69
C GLN A 126 -14.89 -3.56 12.49
N ASP A 127 -16.01 -3.00 12.05
CA ASP A 127 -16.21 -1.57 11.77
C ASP A 127 -15.30 -0.97 10.69
N ARG A 128 -14.56 -1.79 9.93
CA ARG A 128 -13.80 -1.32 8.77
C ARG A 128 -14.72 -1.11 7.58
N GLN A 129 -14.50 0.00 6.85
CA GLN A 129 -15.17 0.24 5.58
C GLN A 129 -14.74 -0.79 4.54
N CYS A 130 -15.70 -1.29 3.78
CA CYS A 130 -15.47 -2.24 2.69
C CYS A 130 -16.20 -1.80 1.41
N ASN A 131 -15.77 -2.38 0.29
CA ASN A 131 -16.31 -2.09 -1.02
C ASN A 131 -17.12 -3.28 -1.54
N LYS A 132 -18.44 -3.12 -1.67
CA LYS A 132 -19.35 -4.18 -2.13
C LYS A 132 -19.13 -4.57 -3.60
N THR A 133 -18.66 -3.63 -4.44
CA THR A 133 -18.46 -3.88 -5.88
C THR A 133 -17.05 -4.36 -6.22
N SER A 134 -16.12 -4.33 -5.26
CA SER A 134 -14.77 -4.84 -5.48
C SER A 134 -14.72 -6.36 -5.31
N HIS A 135 -13.84 -7.00 -6.08
CA HIS A 135 -13.45 -8.40 -5.92
C HIS A 135 -12.06 -8.54 -5.30
N GLY A 136 -11.39 -7.43 -5.01
CA GLY A 136 -10.05 -7.39 -4.46
C GLY A 136 -10.02 -7.50 -2.95
N SER A 137 -8.88 -7.11 -2.39
CA SER A 137 -8.64 -7.06 -0.95
C SER A 137 -9.62 -6.16 -0.19
N ASP A 138 -10.11 -5.10 -0.82
CA ASP A 138 -11.09 -4.17 -0.26
C ASP A 138 -12.54 -4.67 -0.36
N SER A 139 -12.77 -5.83 -1.00
CA SER A 139 -14.09 -6.44 -1.12
C SER A 139 -14.72 -6.72 0.25
N CYS A 140 -16.01 -6.47 0.40
CA CYS A 140 -16.71 -6.78 1.65
C CYS A 140 -16.67 -8.27 2.02
N ASP A 141 -16.64 -9.19 1.06
CA ASP A 141 -16.57 -10.62 1.34
C ASP A 141 -15.24 -11.01 2.02
N LEU A 142 -14.14 -10.41 1.56
CA LEU A 142 -12.79 -10.63 2.08
C LEU A 142 -12.50 -9.78 3.32
N MET A 143 -12.81 -8.48 3.29
CA MET A 143 -12.60 -7.54 4.40
C MET A 143 -13.37 -7.95 5.66
N CYS A 144 -14.60 -8.42 5.48
CA CYS A 144 -15.47 -8.79 6.60
C CYS A 144 -15.38 -10.29 6.92
N CYS A 145 -14.52 -11.03 6.23
CA CYS A 145 -14.25 -12.45 6.48
C CYS A 145 -15.52 -13.31 6.55
N GLY A 146 -16.49 -13.03 5.66
CA GLY A 146 -17.79 -13.72 5.63
C GLY A 146 -18.77 -13.39 6.76
N ARG A 147 -18.45 -12.49 7.71
CA ARG A 147 -19.38 -12.07 8.79
C ARG A 147 -20.53 -11.19 8.30
N GLY A 148 -20.43 -10.70 7.06
CA GLY A 148 -21.35 -9.72 6.48
C GLY A 148 -21.01 -8.28 6.87
N TYR A 149 -21.82 -7.35 6.38
CA TYR A 149 -21.60 -5.91 6.51
C TYR A 149 -22.92 -5.17 6.67
N ASN A 150 -22.87 -3.99 7.29
CA ASN A 150 -24.00 -3.09 7.49
C ASN A 150 -23.89 -1.90 6.51
N PRO A 151 -24.96 -1.57 5.77
CA PRO A 151 -25.01 -0.32 5.01
C PRO A 151 -25.25 0.86 5.97
N TYR A 152 -24.63 1.99 5.66
CA TYR A 152 -24.99 3.27 6.26
C TYR A 152 -24.93 4.38 5.21
N THR A 153 -25.74 5.40 5.43
CA THR A 153 -25.82 6.54 4.53
C THR A 153 -24.95 7.67 5.03
N ASP A 154 -24.05 8.14 4.18
CA ASP A 154 -23.13 9.24 4.48
C ASP A 154 -23.43 10.45 3.58
N ARG A 155 -23.45 11.65 4.16
CA ARG A 155 -23.66 12.90 3.43
C ARG A 155 -22.32 13.53 3.12
N VAL A 156 -21.91 13.44 1.86
CA VAL A 156 -20.64 14.00 1.38
C VAL A 156 -20.90 15.38 0.79
N VAL A 157 -20.27 16.39 1.37
CA VAL A 157 -20.29 17.77 0.86
C VAL A 157 -19.04 17.99 0.04
N GLU A 158 -19.20 18.33 -1.24
CA GLU A 158 -18.09 18.60 -2.15
C GLU A 158 -18.26 19.92 -2.90
N ARG A 159 -17.15 20.42 -3.45
CA ARG A 159 -17.17 21.61 -4.31
C ARG A 159 -17.48 21.16 -5.73
N CYS A 160 -18.51 21.73 -6.31
CA CYS A 160 -19.02 21.38 -7.64
C CYS A 160 -19.24 22.64 -8.49
N HIS A 161 -19.41 22.47 -9.80
CA HIS A 161 -19.69 23.56 -10.74
C HIS A 161 -18.74 24.76 -10.59
N CYS A 162 -17.45 24.47 -10.44
CA CYS A 162 -16.42 25.48 -10.28
C CYS A 162 -16.26 26.30 -11.57
N LYS A 163 -16.34 27.62 -11.43
CA LYS A 163 -16.07 28.57 -12.51
C LYS A 163 -14.80 29.35 -12.20
N TYR A 164 -13.87 29.32 -13.15
CA TYR A 164 -12.68 30.17 -13.11
C TYR A 164 -13.03 31.56 -13.63
N HIS A 165 -12.67 32.59 -12.87
CA HIS A 165 -12.78 33.98 -13.29
C HIS A 165 -11.39 34.48 -13.63
N TRP A 166 -11.23 35.01 -14.85
CA TRP A 166 -9.96 35.57 -15.28
C TRP A 166 -9.58 36.76 -14.37
N CYS A 167 -8.40 36.67 -13.76
CA CYS A 167 -7.89 37.51 -12.66
C CYS A 167 -8.54 37.28 -11.27
N CYS A 168 -8.21 36.28 -10.43
CA CYS A 168 -7.43 35.05 -10.48
C CYS A 168 -8.05 34.09 -9.43
N TYR A 169 -9.37 33.87 -9.49
CA TYR A 169 -10.07 33.10 -8.45
C TYR A 169 -11.08 32.13 -9.03
N VAL A 170 -11.35 31.07 -8.28
CA VAL A 170 -12.32 30.03 -8.62
C VAL A 170 -13.49 30.15 -7.68
N THR A 171 -14.69 30.29 -8.22
CA THR A 171 -15.93 30.20 -7.45
C THR A 171 -16.56 28.83 -7.67
N CYS A 172 -16.74 28.06 -6.60
CA CYS A 172 -17.45 26.79 -6.65
C CYS A 172 -18.73 26.86 -5.84
N ARG A 173 -19.73 26.06 -6.21
CA ARG A 173 -20.90 25.80 -5.36
C ARG A 173 -20.58 24.67 -4.39
N ARG A 174 -21.29 24.62 -3.26
CA ARG A 174 -21.31 23.47 -2.37
C ARG A 174 -22.42 22.53 -2.84
N CYS A 175 -22.07 21.33 -3.27
CA CYS A 175 -23.03 20.27 -3.55
C CYS A 175 -23.01 19.27 -2.41
N GLU A 176 -24.18 18.72 -2.10
CA GLU A 176 -24.32 17.61 -1.17
C GLU A 176 -24.77 16.40 -1.96
N ARG A 177 -24.08 15.27 -1.76
CA ARG A 177 -24.51 13.98 -2.28
C ARG A 177 -24.61 12.98 -1.15
N THR A 178 -25.64 12.16 -1.24
CA THR A 178 -25.87 11.07 -0.31
C THR A 178 -25.25 9.82 -0.90
N VAL A 179 -24.31 9.19 -0.19
CA VAL A 179 -23.67 7.94 -0.62
C VAL A 179 -23.93 6.83 0.38
N GLU A 180 -24.18 5.63 -0.15
CA GLU A 180 -24.22 4.43 0.65
C GLU A 180 -22.80 3.89 0.83
N ARG A 181 -22.43 3.60 2.07
CA ARG A 181 -21.16 2.99 2.46
C ARG A 181 -21.44 1.73 3.27
N TYR A 182 -20.47 0.82 3.31
CA TYR A 182 -20.61 -0.46 3.98
C TYR A 182 -19.50 -0.65 5.01
N VAL A 183 -19.84 -1.14 6.19
CA VAL A 183 -18.89 -1.46 7.27
C VAL A 183 -19.05 -2.90 7.72
N CYS A 184 -17.94 -3.55 8.04
CA CYS A 184 -17.95 -4.93 8.51
C CYS A 184 -18.58 -5.09 9.89
N LYS A 185 -19.32 -6.18 10.08
CA LYS A 185 -19.90 -6.58 11.36
C LYS A 185 -18.84 -7.11 12.34
#